data_AF-A0A7S0C3Q8-F1
#
_entry.id   AF-A0A7S0C3Q8-F1
#
_cell.length_a   1.000
_cell.length_b   1.000
_cell.length_c   1.000
_cell.angle_alpha   90.00
_cell.angle_beta   90.00
_cell.angle_gamma   90.00
#
_symmetry.space_group_name_H-M   'P 1'
#
loop_
_entity.id
_entity.type
_entity.pdbx_description
1 polymer ?
#
loop_
_entity_poly.entity_id
_entity_poly.type
_entity_poly.pdbx_seq_one_letter_code
_entity_poly.pdbx_strand_id
1 'polypeptide(L)'
;QAQTGDAIISIDLTDVSQCVLPGNTRNEIELQFHESDAVERNSDQLVQIRFYVPPDPDTDPNENETSAEMFHERIMTKANIKNTSGNVICEFDESKGTFLTPRGRYTIELYDSFLRLRGNKYDYKIKYDDITRLFLLPKPDDVHMAFVIALDKPIRQGQQRYQYLVMQTTKVQSELTVNLEEETLKKEYNGDLQP
;
A
#
# COMPACT_ATOMS: atom_id res chain seq x y z
N GLN A 1 2.57 -36.93 -8.84
CA GLN A 1 1.33 -36.78 -8.06
C GLN A 1 1.69 -36.08 -6.77
N ALA A 2 1.12 -34.91 -6.49
CA ALA A 2 1.25 -34.30 -5.16
C ALA A 2 0.62 -35.27 -4.16
N GLN A 3 1.41 -35.83 -3.25
CA GLN A 3 0.86 -36.63 -2.16
C GLN A 3 0.20 -35.67 -1.16
N THR A 4 -1.00 -36.03 -0.69
CA THR A 4 -1.67 -35.32 0.40
C THR A 4 -0.84 -35.57 1.67
N GLY A 5 0.15 -34.72 1.91
CA GLY A 5 0.91 -34.69 3.14
C GLY A 5 0.13 -34.02 4.26
N ASP A 6 0.63 -34.15 5.49
CA ASP A 6 0.08 -33.43 6.63
C ASP A 6 0.19 -31.91 6.43
N ALA A 7 -0.81 -31.17 6.92
CA ALA A 7 -0.81 -29.72 6.84
C ALA A 7 0.39 -29.15 7.61
N ILE A 8 1.28 -28.44 6.90
CA ILE A 8 2.50 -27.87 7.48
C ILE A 8 2.19 -26.54 8.22
N ILE A 9 1.21 -25.77 7.73
CA ILE A 9 0.83 -24.48 8.31
C ILE A 9 -0.65 -24.18 8.07
N SER A 10 -1.29 -23.50 9.02
CA SER A 10 -2.63 -22.94 8.91
C SER A 10 -2.57 -21.48 9.35
N ILE A 11 -3.08 -20.59 8.51
CA ILE A 11 -2.98 -19.13 8.67
C ILE A 11 -4.38 -18.56 8.58
N ASP A 12 -4.77 -17.74 9.55
CA ASP A 12 -6.00 -16.97 9.46
C ASP A 12 -5.78 -15.83 8.46
N LEU A 13 -6.64 -15.74 7.45
CA LEU A 13 -6.54 -14.71 6.43
C LEU A 13 -6.79 -13.30 6.98
N THR A 14 -7.39 -13.18 8.17
CA THR A 14 -7.56 -11.89 8.86
C THR A 14 -6.24 -11.30 9.38
N ASP A 15 -5.21 -12.13 9.55
CA ASP A 15 -3.86 -11.67 9.95
C ASP A 15 -3.02 -11.17 8.75
N VAL A 16 -3.47 -11.45 7.52
CA VAL A 16 -2.77 -11.05 6.29
C VAL A 16 -3.05 -9.59 6.00
N SER A 17 -2.00 -8.78 6.03
CA SER A 17 -2.07 -7.34 5.77
C SER A 17 -2.01 -7.02 4.28
N GLN A 18 -1.23 -7.78 3.50
CA GLN A 18 -1.12 -7.64 2.04
C GLN A 18 -0.85 -8.99 1.39
N CYS A 19 -1.33 -9.16 0.16
CA CYS A 19 -0.99 -10.27 -0.71
C CYS A 19 -0.49 -9.71 -2.04
N VAL A 20 0.74 -10.05 -2.43
CA VAL A 20 1.46 -9.44 -3.55
C VAL A 20 1.95 -10.53 -4.52
N LEU A 21 1.83 -10.27 -5.82
CA LEU A 21 2.45 -11.06 -6.88
C LEU A 21 3.85 -10.49 -7.19
N PRO A 22 4.95 -11.19 -6.85
CA PRO A 22 6.30 -10.72 -7.12
C PRO A 22 6.52 -10.61 -8.63
N GLY A 23 6.89 -9.41 -9.10
CA GLY A 23 6.94 -9.12 -10.54
C GLY A 23 7.98 -9.91 -11.37
N ASN A 24 8.83 -10.70 -10.74
CA ASN A 24 9.89 -11.45 -11.40
C ASN A 24 9.48 -12.90 -11.68
N THR A 25 8.41 -13.39 -11.03
CA THR A 25 8.02 -14.80 -11.06
C THR A 25 6.50 -14.91 -11.09
N ARG A 26 5.91 -15.27 -12.23
CA ARG A 26 4.44 -15.33 -12.40
C ARG A 26 3.74 -16.38 -11.52
N ASN A 27 4.50 -17.27 -10.89
CA ASN A 27 3.99 -18.39 -10.10
C ASN A 27 4.36 -18.28 -8.62
N GLU A 28 4.61 -17.07 -8.11
CA GLU A 28 4.89 -16.84 -6.69
C GLU A 28 3.83 -15.93 -6.08
N ILE A 29 3.53 -16.18 -4.81
CA ILE A 29 2.71 -15.28 -4.01
C ILE A 29 3.48 -14.93 -2.74
N GLU A 30 3.37 -13.67 -2.35
CA GLU A 30 3.90 -13.13 -1.11
C GLU A 30 2.74 -12.70 -0.20
N LEU A 31 2.67 -13.27 0.99
CA LEU A 31 1.79 -12.83 2.07
C LEU A 31 2.61 -12.00 3.06
N GLN A 32 2.12 -10.81 3.39
CA GLN A 32 2.68 -9.97 4.44
C GLN A 32 1.71 -9.90 5.62
N PHE A 33 2.26 -9.75 6.82
CA PHE A 33 1.51 -9.72 8.07
C PHE A 33 1.68 -8.37 8.77
N HIS A 34 0.77 -8.05 9.68
CA HIS A 34 0.90 -6.84 10.51
C HIS A 34 2.09 -6.95 11.46
N GLU A 35 3.05 -6.04 11.36
CA GLU A 35 4.14 -5.90 12.34
C GLU A 35 3.61 -5.24 13.62
N SER A 36 3.96 -5.79 14.79
CA SER A 36 3.57 -5.22 16.08
C SER A 36 4.77 -4.54 16.74
N ASP A 37 4.61 -3.30 17.18
CA ASP A 37 5.65 -2.58 17.92
C ASP A 37 5.73 -3.00 19.39
N ALA A 38 4.73 -3.76 19.88
CA ALA A 38 4.66 -4.26 21.25
C ALA A 38 5.45 -5.56 21.47
N VAL A 39 6.13 -6.04 20.43
CA VAL A 39 6.95 -7.25 20.46
C VAL A 39 8.14 -6.99 21.38
N GLU A 40 8.23 -7.76 22.47
CA GLU A 40 9.32 -7.64 23.44
C GLU A 40 10.66 -7.80 22.72
N ARG A 41 11.67 -7.03 23.15
CA ARG A 41 13.04 -7.19 22.62
C ARG A 41 13.44 -8.67 22.74
N ASN A 42 13.79 -9.28 21.61
CA ASN A 42 14.16 -10.70 21.44
C ASN A 42 12.99 -11.70 21.23
N SER A 43 11.84 -11.27 20.73
CA SER A 43 10.84 -12.20 20.20
C SER A 43 10.78 -12.18 18.67
N ASP A 44 10.55 -13.35 18.08
CA ASP A 44 10.43 -13.53 16.64
C ASP A 44 9.00 -13.25 16.20
N GLN A 45 8.84 -12.49 15.11
CA GLN A 45 7.55 -12.25 14.49
C GLN A 45 7.55 -12.73 13.04
N LEU A 46 6.50 -13.44 12.64
CA LEU A 46 6.26 -13.74 11.23
C LEU A 46 5.90 -12.45 10.50
N VAL A 47 6.78 -12.02 9.61
CA VAL A 47 6.60 -10.76 8.86
C VAL A 47 6.04 -11.02 7.47
N GLN A 48 6.48 -12.13 6.86
CA GLN A 48 6.21 -12.43 5.48
C GLN A 48 6.38 -13.92 5.21
N ILE A 49 5.53 -14.47 4.32
CA ILE A 49 5.74 -15.78 3.71
C ILE A 49 5.71 -15.59 2.20
N ARG A 50 6.64 -16.24 1.49
CA ARG A 50 6.60 -16.36 0.03
C ARG A 50 6.61 -17.83 -0.34
N PHE A 51 5.72 -18.24 -1.23
CA PHE A 51 5.69 -19.60 -1.76
C PHE A 51 5.42 -19.60 -3.26
N TYR A 52 5.91 -20.66 -3.89
CA TYR A 52 5.63 -20.98 -5.29
C TYR A 52 4.28 -21.70 -5.38
N VAL A 53 3.43 -21.26 -6.30
CA VAL A 53 2.16 -21.89 -6.65
C VAL A 53 2.37 -22.62 -7.98
N PRO A 54 2.43 -23.98 -7.97
CA PRO A 54 2.58 -24.74 -9.20
C PRO A 54 1.44 -24.44 -10.19
N PRO A 55 1.73 -24.29 -11.48
CA PRO A 55 0.71 -24.24 -12.51
C PRO A 55 -0.15 -25.50 -12.46
N ASP A 56 -1.45 -25.32 -12.55
CA ASP A 56 -2.37 -26.44 -12.70
C ASP A 56 -2.27 -26.99 -14.14
N PRO A 57 -1.89 -28.27 -14.31
CA PRO A 57 -1.68 -28.88 -15.63
C PRO A 57 -2.95 -28.94 -16.48
N ASP A 58 -4.14 -28.80 -15.87
CA ASP A 58 -5.42 -28.82 -16.56
C ASP A 58 -5.89 -27.40 -16.98
N THR A 59 -5.14 -26.35 -16.60
CA THR A 59 -5.41 -24.97 -17.02
C THR A 59 -4.96 -24.79 -18.48
N ASP A 60 -5.80 -24.17 -19.32
CA ASP A 60 -5.46 -23.93 -20.73
C ASP A 60 -4.19 -23.06 -20.82
N PRO A 61 -3.13 -23.48 -21.52
CA PRO A 61 -1.92 -22.66 -21.69
C PRO A 61 -2.18 -21.33 -22.42
N ASN A 62 -3.36 -21.14 -23.03
CA ASN A 62 -3.81 -19.88 -23.62
C ASN A 62 -4.59 -18.99 -22.63
N GLU A 63 -4.92 -19.47 -21.42
CA GLU A 63 -5.44 -18.60 -20.37
C GLU A 63 -4.34 -17.63 -19.93
N ASN A 64 -4.67 -16.34 -19.95
CA ASN A 64 -3.75 -15.28 -19.56
C ASN A 64 -3.48 -15.24 -18.05
N GLU A 65 -4.34 -15.88 -17.26
CA GLU A 65 -4.33 -15.88 -15.80
C GLU A 65 -3.74 -17.19 -15.26
N THR A 66 -2.72 -17.06 -14.41
CA THR A 66 -1.99 -18.17 -13.79
C THR A 66 -2.68 -18.67 -12.52
N SER A 67 -2.36 -19.89 -12.10
CA SER A 67 -2.84 -20.44 -10.83
C SER A 67 -2.46 -19.58 -9.61
N ALA A 68 -1.32 -18.87 -9.68
CA ALA A 68 -0.92 -17.91 -8.66
C ALA A 68 -1.80 -16.65 -8.65
N GLU A 69 -2.11 -16.10 -9.83
CA GLU A 69 -3.02 -14.95 -9.96
C GLU A 69 -4.43 -15.29 -9.45
N MET A 70 -4.97 -16.46 -9.82
CA MET A 70 -6.25 -16.92 -9.29
C MET A 70 -6.25 -17.11 -7.77
N PHE A 71 -5.15 -17.64 -7.21
CA PHE A 71 -5.05 -17.84 -5.77
C PHE A 71 -4.88 -16.51 -5.02
N HIS A 72 -4.13 -15.57 -5.59
CA HIS A 72 -4.00 -14.20 -5.09
C HIS A 72 -5.38 -13.52 -5.00
N GLU A 73 -6.17 -13.52 -6.07
CA GLU A 73 -7.50 -12.89 -6.06
C GLU A 73 -8.46 -13.54 -5.06
N ARG A 74 -8.38 -14.88 -4.89
CA ARG A 74 -9.12 -15.58 -3.82
C ARG A 74 -8.75 -15.11 -2.42
N ILE A 75 -7.46 -14.92 -2.16
CA ILE A 75 -6.97 -14.38 -0.88
C ILE A 75 -7.46 -12.95 -0.70
N MET A 76 -7.27 -12.07 -1.70
CA MET A 76 -7.68 -10.67 -1.62
C MET A 76 -9.18 -10.53 -1.32
N THR A 77 -10.02 -11.38 -1.93
CA THR A 77 -11.46 -11.40 -1.72
C THR A 77 -11.84 -11.88 -0.32
N LYS A 78 -11.21 -12.97 0.16
CA LYS A 78 -11.57 -13.58 1.45
C LYS A 78 -10.99 -12.85 2.66
N ALA A 79 -9.76 -12.35 2.53
CA ALA A 79 -9.05 -11.63 3.58
C ALA A 79 -9.55 -10.18 3.75
N ASN A 80 -10.39 -9.70 2.83
CA ASN A 80 -10.94 -8.34 2.86
C ASN A 80 -9.85 -7.23 2.84
N ILE A 81 -8.66 -7.54 2.33
CA ILE A 81 -7.47 -6.66 2.36
C ILE A 81 -7.73 -5.31 1.66
N LYS A 82 -8.60 -5.27 0.65
CA LYS A 82 -8.89 -4.04 -0.10
C LYS A 82 -9.87 -3.09 0.61
N ASN A 83 -10.63 -3.57 1.61
CA ASN A 83 -11.69 -2.78 2.22
C ASN A 83 -11.13 -1.89 3.32
N THR A 84 -11.06 -0.59 3.02
CA THR A 84 -10.72 0.45 3.98
C THR A 84 -12.00 0.98 4.62
N SER A 85 -12.08 0.95 5.94
CA SER A 85 -13.17 1.59 6.69
C SER A 85 -12.96 3.11 6.70
N GLY A 86 -13.98 3.86 6.28
CA GLY A 86 -13.97 5.33 6.28
C GLY A 86 -14.31 5.90 4.91
N ASN A 87 -14.71 7.17 4.89
CA ASN A 87 -15.00 7.89 3.65
C ASN A 87 -13.74 8.61 3.17
N VAL A 88 -13.46 8.51 1.87
CA VAL A 88 -12.35 9.25 1.24
C VAL A 88 -12.69 10.73 1.24
N ILE A 89 -11.87 11.52 1.93
CA ILE A 89 -11.97 12.98 1.99
C ILE A 89 -11.51 13.57 0.66
N CYS A 90 -10.37 13.14 0.13
CA CYS A 90 -9.92 13.54 -1.20
C CYS A 90 -8.94 12.51 -1.77
N GLU A 91 -8.78 12.52 -3.09
CA GLU A 91 -7.93 11.59 -3.82
C GLU A 91 -6.98 12.31 -4.78
N PHE A 92 -5.67 12.09 -4.63
CA PHE A 92 -4.67 12.47 -5.63
C PHE A 92 -4.39 11.29 -6.55
N ASP A 93 -4.77 11.43 -7.81
CA ASP A 93 -4.51 10.43 -8.84
C ASP A 93 -3.01 10.15 -9.05
N GLU A 94 -2.67 8.94 -9.50
CA GLU A 94 -1.29 8.52 -9.72
C GLU A 94 -0.54 9.31 -10.82
N SER A 95 -1.27 10.08 -11.64
CA SER A 95 -0.71 11.03 -12.60
C SER A 95 -0.14 12.28 -11.95
N LYS A 96 -0.55 12.62 -10.72
CA LYS A 96 -0.11 13.84 -10.02
C LYS A 96 1.35 13.82 -9.62
N GLY A 97 1.96 12.64 -9.55
CA GLY A 97 3.37 12.52 -9.20
C GLY A 97 3.95 11.14 -9.46
N THR A 98 5.23 10.98 -9.12
CA THR A 98 5.89 9.68 -9.14
C THR A 98 6.73 9.56 -7.88
N PHE A 99 6.51 8.50 -7.12
CA PHE A 99 7.35 8.21 -5.96
C PHE A 99 8.71 7.72 -6.43
N LEU A 100 9.74 8.44 -6.01
CA LEU A 100 11.14 8.05 -6.16
C LEU A 100 11.54 7.06 -5.07
N THR A 101 10.87 7.10 -3.92
CA THR A 101 11.16 6.25 -2.77
C THR A 101 9.88 6.02 -1.96
N PRO A 102 9.42 4.76 -1.78
CA PRO A 102 9.74 3.61 -2.64
C PRO A 102 9.36 3.92 -4.10
N ARG A 103 10.10 3.37 -5.07
CA ARG A 103 9.85 3.66 -6.48
C ARG A 103 8.49 3.10 -6.91
N GLY A 104 7.61 3.97 -7.39
CA GLY A 104 6.29 3.55 -7.86
C GLY A 104 5.36 4.70 -8.22
N ARG A 105 4.19 4.33 -8.73
CA ARG A 105 3.04 5.21 -8.89
C ARG A 105 1.97 4.74 -7.91
N TYR A 106 1.37 5.70 -7.22
CA TYR A 106 0.39 5.46 -6.17
C TYR A 106 -0.68 6.54 -6.29
N THR A 107 -1.94 6.13 -6.18
CA THR A 107 -3.02 7.03 -5.80
C THR A 107 -2.88 7.34 -4.31
N ILE A 108 -3.03 8.61 -3.92
CA ILE A 108 -3.03 9.00 -2.50
C ILE A 108 -4.47 9.32 -2.10
N GLU A 109 -5.06 8.47 -1.27
CA GLU A 109 -6.39 8.68 -0.69
C GLU A 109 -6.24 9.23 0.73
N LEU A 110 -6.88 10.37 1.04
CA LEU A 110 -6.89 10.93 2.40
C LEU A 110 -8.17 10.52 3.12
N TYR A 111 -8.03 10.06 4.36
CA TYR A 111 -9.13 9.76 5.28
C TYR A 111 -9.01 10.62 6.55
N ASP A 112 -9.91 10.41 7.51
CA ASP A 112 -9.97 11.16 8.77
C ASP A 112 -8.70 11.03 9.63
N SER A 113 -8.09 9.84 9.67
CA SER A 113 -7.06 9.45 10.64
C SER A 113 -5.81 8.84 10.00
N PHE A 114 -5.84 8.61 8.69
CA PHE A 114 -4.74 8.05 7.93
C PHE A 114 -4.81 8.48 6.46
N LEU A 115 -3.70 8.35 5.75
CA LEU A 115 -3.68 8.34 4.30
C LEU A 115 -3.39 6.93 3.80
N ARG A 116 -3.84 6.64 2.58
CA ARG A 116 -3.60 5.39 1.89
C ARG A 116 -2.86 5.64 0.59
N LEU A 117 -1.75 4.94 0.40
CA LEU A 117 -0.99 4.91 -0.86
C LEU A 117 -1.37 3.64 -1.61
N ARG A 118 -2.34 3.75 -2.52
CA ARG A 118 -2.84 2.63 -3.31
C ARG A 118 -2.03 2.51 -4.60
N GLY A 119 -1.21 1.47 -4.69
CA GLY A 119 -0.47 1.13 -5.91
C GLY A 119 -0.91 -0.22 -6.48
N ASN A 120 -0.46 -0.53 -7.68
CA ASN A 120 -0.83 -1.79 -8.36
C ASN A 120 -0.31 -3.04 -7.64
N LYS A 121 0.79 -2.92 -6.89
CA LYS A 121 1.42 -4.05 -6.19
C LYS A 121 1.36 -3.93 -4.67
N TYR A 122 1.54 -2.72 -4.16
CA TYR A 122 1.61 -2.46 -2.74
C TYR A 122 0.59 -1.40 -2.36
N ASP A 123 -0.01 -1.57 -1.19
CA ASP A 123 -1.06 -0.71 -0.66
C ASP A 123 -0.74 -0.34 0.79
N TYR A 124 -0.33 0.90 1.03
CA TYR A 124 0.12 1.33 2.34
C TYR A 124 -0.91 2.18 3.04
N LYS A 125 -1.40 1.71 4.19
CA LYS A 125 -2.16 2.53 5.15
C LYS A 125 -1.21 3.18 6.14
N ILE A 126 -1.13 4.51 6.11
CA ILE A 126 -0.20 5.30 6.94
C ILE A 126 -1.02 6.21 7.85
N LYS A 127 -0.99 5.94 9.15
CA LYS A 127 -1.67 6.78 10.14
C LYS A 127 -1.00 8.15 10.20
N TYR A 128 -1.80 9.20 10.41
CA TYR A 128 -1.23 10.55 10.53
C TYR A 128 -0.30 10.68 11.74
N ASP A 129 -0.56 9.95 12.83
CA ASP A 129 0.31 9.88 14.00
C ASP A 129 1.71 9.32 13.68
N ASP A 130 1.84 8.50 12.63
CA ASP A 130 3.13 7.95 12.20
C ASP A 130 3.90 8.93 11.29
N ILE A 131 3.32 10.07 10.89
CA ILE A 131 3.98 11.11 10.08
C ILE A 131 4.64 12.13 11.02
N THR A 132 5.96 12.25 10.94
CA THR A 132 6.71 13.18 11.78
C THR A 132 6.90 14.54 11.13
N ARG A 133 7.13 14.58 9.81
CA ARG A 133 7.40 15.82 9.07
C ARG A 133 6.95 15.71 7.61
N LEU A 134 6.51 16.84 7.07
CA LEU A 134 6.24 17.03 5.65
C LEU A 134 7.13 18.15 5.11
N PHE A 135 7.78 17.90 3.98
CA PHE A 135 8.58 18.90 3.28
C PHE A 135 8.15 19.02 1.83
N LEU A 136 8.10 20.25 1.32
CA LEU A 136 7.92 20.52 -0.10
C LEU A 136 9.13 21.32 -0.59
N LEU A 137 9.99 20.70 -1.38
CA LEU A 137 11.30 21.24 -1.75
C LEU A 137 11.39 21.42 -3.28
N PRO A 138 11.85 22.57 -3.79
CA PRO A 138 12.09 22.72 -5.22
C PRO A 138 13.28 21.87 -5.67
N LYS A 139 13.15 21.19 -6.82
CA LYS A 139 14.28 20.48 -7.43
C LYS A 139 15.14 21.45 -8.26
N PRO A 140 16.44 21.15 -8.46
CA PRO A 140 17.34 22.00 -9.24
C PRO A 140 16.96 22.15 -10.72
N ASP A 141 16.06 21.30 -11.23
CA ASP A 141 15.57 21.36 -12.61
C ASP A 141 14.53 22.46 -12.85
N ASP A 142 14.13 23.17 -11.80
CA ASP A 142 13.14 24.25 -11.77
C ASP A 142 11.72 23.88 -12.25
N VAL A 143 11.50 22.62 -12.60
CA VAL A 143 10.20 22.11 -13.10
C VAL A 143 9.47 21.31 -12.03
N HIS A 144 10.23 20.60 -11.19
CA HIS A 144 9.66 19.66 -10.23
C HIS A 144 9.79 20.14 -8.79
N MET A 145 8.89 19.63 -7.96
CA MET A 145 8.98 19.68 -6.51
C MET A 145 9.18 18.26 -5.97
N ALA A 146 9.96 18.13 -4.91
CA ALA A 146 10.05 16.93 -4.09
C ALA A 146 9.16 17.12 -2.86
N PHE A 147 8.09 16.34 -2.77
CA PHE A 147 7.27 16.22 -1.58
C PHE A 147 7.78 15.04 -0.76
N VAL A 148 8.28 15.32 0.45
CA VAL A 148 8.89 14.33 1.33
C VAL A 148 8.02 14.13 2.56
N ILE A 149 7.63 12.88 2.80
CA ILE A 149 6.89 12.44 3.98
C ILE A 149 7.86 11.65 4.86
N ALA A 150 8.20 12.20 6.02
CA ALA A 150 9.02 11.51 7.01
C ALA A 150 8.12 10.75 7.98
N LEU A 151 8.40 9.47 8.16
CA LEU A 151 7.64 8.58 9.03
C LEU A 151 8.43 8.27 10.30
N ASP A 152 7.74 8.19 11.43
CA ASP A 152 8.30 7.57 12.64
C ASP A 152 8.40 6.06 12.42
N LYS A 153 7.30 5.48 11.94
CA LYS A 153 7.20 4.05 11.59
C LYS A 153 7.39 3.86 10.09
N PRO A 154 8.50 3.26 9.63
CA PRO A 154 8.75 3.08 8.21
C PRO A 154 7.79 2.06 7.59
N ILE A 155 7.34 2.32 6.36
CA ILE A 155 6.62 1.29 5.59
C ILE A 155 7.60 0.24 5.07
N ARG A 156 7.11 -0.97 4.82
CA ARG A 156 7.93 -2.08 4.32
C ARG A 156 7.54 -2.44 2.90
N GLN A 157 8.54 -2.67 2.05
CA GLN A 157 8.36 -3.30 0.73
C GLN A 157 9.29 -4.50 0.63
N GLY A 158 8.76 -5.71 0.81
CA GLY A 158 9.57 -6.92 0.98
C GLY A 158 10.56 -6.77 2.13
N GLN A 159 11.86 -6.87 1.86
CA GLN A 159 12.89 -6.75 2.89
C GLN A 159 13.26 -5.30 3.24
N GLN A 160 12.93 -4.32 2.39
CA GLN A 160 13.34 -2.94 2.58
C GLN A 160 12.32 -2.16 3.42
N ARG A 161 12.80 -1.36 4.37
CA ARG A 161 12.01 -0.37 5.12
C ARG A 161 12.26 1.03 4.58
N TYR A 162 11.20 1.83 4.46
CA TYR A 162 11.23 3.20 3.96
C TYR A 162 10.68 4.15 5.01
N GLN A 163 11.59 4.89 5.65
CA GLN A 163 11.24 5.93 6.61
C GLN A 163 10.90 7.26 5.93
N TYR A 164 11.40 7.48 4.72
CA TYR A 164 11.15 8.68 3.94
C TYR A 164 10.49 8.31 2.62
N LEU A 165 9.29 8.83 2.41
CA LEU A 165 8.59 8.72 1.15
C LEU A 165 8.85 9.98 0.35
N VAL A 166 9.34 9.83 -0.88
CA VAL A 166 9.73 10.96 -1.73
C VAL A 166 8.90 10.90 -3.00
N MET A 167 7.93 11.79 -3.11
CA MET A 167 7.15 11.98 -4.33
C MET A 167 7.73 13.15 -5.13
N GLN A 168 8.06 12.90 -6.40
CA GLN A 168 8.29 13.98 -7.36
C GLN A 168 6.95 14.41 -7.94
N THR A 169 6.63 15.69 -7.81
CA THR A 169 5.44 16.32 -8.41
C THR A 169 5.86 17.50 -9.30
N THR A 170 4.92 18.01 -10.09
CA THR A 170 5.13 19.18 -10.95
C THR A 170 4.69 20.46 -10.24
N LYS A 171 5.16 21.61 -10.70
CA LYS A 171 4.70 22.93 -10.23
C LYS A 171 3.39 23.39 -10.88
N VAL A 172 2.78 22.58 -11.74
CA VAL A 172 1.56 22.94 -12.48
C VAL A 172 0.38 22.96 -11.52
N GLN A 173 -0.46 23.99 -11.61
CA GLN A 173 -1.69 24.08 -10.83
C GLN A 173 -2.62 22.92 -11.17
N SER A 174 -3.27 22.39 -10.14
CA SER A 174 -4.27 21.35 -10.25
C SER A 174 -5.41 21.67 -9.31
N GLU A 175 -6.63 21.35 -9.75
CA GLU A 175 -7.81 21.33 -8.90
C GLU A 175 -7.93 19.94 -8.25
N LEU A 176 -8.56 19.91 -7.06
CA LEU A 176 -8.82 18.73 -6.26
C LEU A 176 -10.18 18.91 -5.58
N THR A 177 -11.05 17.90 -5.65
CA THR A 177 -12.33 17.91 -4.93
C THR A 177 -12.13 17.43 -3.50
N VAL A 178 -12.66 18.18 -2.53
CA VAL A 178 -12.69 17.78 -1.11
C VAL A 178 -14.11 17.39 -0.73
N ASN A 179 -14.29 16.13 -0.34
CA ASN A 179 -15.57 15.54 0.03
C ASN A 179 -15.88 15.78 1.51
N LEU A 180 -15.96 17.04 1.92
CA LEU A 180 -16.36 17.44 3.27
C LEU A 180 -17.50 18.45 3.21
N GLU A 181 -18.39 18.39 4.20
CA GLU A 181 -19.44 19.40 4.34
C GLU A 181 -18.82 20.75 4.75
N GLU A 182 -19.43 21.85 4.28
CA GLU A 182 -18.93 23.21 4.57
C GLU A 182 -18.82 23.50 6.08
N GLU A 183 -19.70 22.91 6.89
CA GLU A 183 -19.67 23.08 8.35
C GLU A 183 -18.41 22.47 8.95
N THR A 184 -18.03 21.26 8.50
CA THR A 184 -16.80 20.57 8.90
C THR A 184 -15.56 21.34 8.43
N LEU A 185 -15.56 21.84 7.19
CA LEU A 185 -14.47 22.67 6.67
C LEU A 185 -14.24 23.93 7.54
N LYS A 186 -15.31 24.61 7.94
CA LYS A 186 -15.21 25.80 8.81
C LYS A 186 -14.75 25.46 10.22
N LYS A 187 -15.26 24.36 10.79
CA LYS A 187 -15.02 24.00 12.19
C LYS A 187 -13.65 23.36 12.43
N GLU A 188 -13.24 22.44 11.56
CA GLU A 188 -12.05 21.62 11.78
C GLU A 188 -10.81 22.16 11.06
N TYR A 189 -11.01 22.85 9.92
CA TYR A 189 -9.90 23.32 9.08
C TYR A 189 -9.75 24.84 9.07
N ASN A 190 -10.57 25.59 9.84
CA ASN A 190 -10.44 27.03 10.08
C ASN A 190 -10.20 27.90 8.82
N GLY A 191 -10.74 27.48 7.67
CA GLY A 191 -10.57 28.17 6.38
C GLY A 191 -9.25 27.88 5.63
N ASP A 192 -8.40 26.99 6.13
CA ASP A 192 -7.19 26.52 5.44
C ASP A 192 -7.53 25.67 4.20
N LEU A 193 -8.74 25.09 4.17
CA LEU A 193 -9.31 24.40 3.02
C LEU A 193 -10.55 25.15 2.51
N GLN A 194 -10.64 25.25 1.18
CA GLN A 194 -11.80 25.77 0.47
C GLN A 194 -12.53 24.61 -0.23
N PRO A 195 -13.86 24.68 -0.36
CA PRO A 195 -14.67 23.66 -1.03
C PRO A 195 -14.34 23.53 -2.52
#